data_AF-A0A2V9TGD8-F1
#
_entry.id   AF-A0A2V9TGD8-F1
#
_cell.length_a   1.000
_cell.length_b   1.000
_cell.length_c   1.000
_cell.angle_alpha   90.00
_cell.angle_beta   90.00
_cell.angle_gamma   90.00
#
_symmetry.space_group_name_H-M   'P 1'
#
loop_
_entity.id
_entity.type
_entity.pdbx_description
1 polymer ?
#
loop_
_entity_poly.entity_id
_entity_poly.type
_entity_poly.pdbx_seq_one_letter_code
_entity_poly.pdbx_strand_id
1 'polypeptide(L)'
;MPVASILLVLVAGPLLSAAVRDAGNNAKLPDRTRNFLSRCSSFALRMGNLEQSLRGHLWPVAAVIFGLFVCIQHGRAGSHQLMNAHFDVRKFPTAAVQVIAERGIQEPIFSLDSWGGYFIYRLYPEMKVFVDDRHDLYGEQFLREYLTAIRLAPRWDEVLDEKRVNWVLMPGNSSLANMLKETHRWRVIYADDVAVLLEREQGGTGPI
;
A
#
# COMPACT_ATOMS: atom_id res chain seq x y z
N MET A 1 -8.82 -7.57 3.90
CA MET A 1 -9.43 -8.88 3.55
C MET A 1 -8.84 -9.31 2.21
N PRO A 2 -7.99 -10.35 2.16
CA PRO A 2 -7.32 -10.72 0.92
C PRO A 2 -8.34 -11.27 -0.08
N VAL A 3 -8.20 -10.89 -1.35
CA VAL A 3 -9.07 -11.31 -2.48
C VAL A 3 -9.23 -12.83 -2.53
N ALA A 4 -8.20 -13.58 -2.11
CA ALA A 4 -8.22 -15.03 -2.00
C ALA A 4 -9.31 -15.57 -1.05
N SER A 5 -9.58 -14.89 0.07
CA SER A 5 -10.64 -15.30 1.02
C SER A 5 -12.04 -15.09 0.43
N ILE A 6 -12.23 -14.04 -0.36
CA ILE A 6 -13.51 -13.77 -1.04
C ILE A 6 -13.76 -14.84 -2.11
N LEU A 7 -12.75 -15.13 -2.94
CA LEU A 7 -12.84 -16.18 -3.96
C LEU A 7 -13.08 -17.57 -3.35
N LEU A 8 -12.39 -17.88 -2.25
CA LEU A 8 -12.59 -19.14 -1.52
C LEU A 8 -14.03 -19.26 -1.03
N VAL A 9 -14.60 -18.22 -0.44
CA VAL A 9 -15.99 -18.24 0.05
C VAL A 9 -16.98 -18.35 -1.11
N LEU A 10 -16.72 -17.71 -2.24
CA LEU A 10 -17.59 -17.76 -3.43
C LEU A 10 -17.62 -19.17 -4.06
N VAL A 11 -16.51 -19.89 -4.03
CA VAL A 11 -16.38 -21.25 -4.58
C VAL A 11 -16.81 -22.31 -3.57
N ALA A 12 -16.33 -22.22 -2.33
CA ALA A 12 -16.59 -23.22 -1.29
C ALA A 12 -17.99 -23.08 -0.67
N GLY A 13 -18.55 -21.86 -0.63
CA GLY A 13 -19.86 -21.59 -0.04
C GLY A 13 -21.00 -22.45 -0.63
N PRO A 14 -21.19 -22.47 -1.96
CA PRO A 14 -22.20 -23.32 -2.60
C PRO A 14 -22.01 -24.81 -2.33
N LEU A 15 -20.76 -25.30 -2.37
CA LEU A 15 -20.41 -26.70 -2.13
C LEU A 15 -20.68 -27.11 -0.67
N LEU A 16 -20.30 -26.25 0.27
CA LEU A 16 -20.54 -26.47 1.70
C LEU A 16 -22.05 -26.44 2.01
N SER A 17 -22.79 -25.53 1.38
CA SER A 17 -24.26 -25.45 1.50
C SER A 17 -24.96 -26.70 0.99
N ALA A 18 -24.51 -27.23 -0.17
CA ALA A 18 -25.02 -28.49 -0.72
C ALA A 18 -24.71 -29.68 0.21
N ALA A 19 -23.47 -29.78 0.70
CA ALA A 19 -23.05 -30.84 1.62
C ALA A 19 -23.83 -30.84 2.95
N VAL A 20 -24.10 -29.66 3.51
CA VAL A 20 -24.92 -29.52 4.73
C VAL A 20 -26.37 -29.95 4.49
N ARG A 21 -26.92 -29.65 3.31
CA ARG A 21 -28.28 -30.06 2.92
C ARG A 21 -28.39 -31.58 2.76
N ASP A 22 -27.42 -32.20 2.09
CA ASP A 22 -27.38 -33.65 1.87
C ASP A 22 -27.17 -34.42 3.18
N ALA A 23 -26.28 -33.92 4.05
CA ALA A 23 -26.04 -34.52 5.37
C ALA A 23 -27.28 -34.39 6.30
N GLY A 24 -28.05 -33.30 6.20
CA GLY A 24 -29.31 -33.16 6.93
C GLY A 24 -30.37 -34.21 6.55
N ASN A 25 -30.30 -34.78 5.35
CA ASN A 25 -31.23 -35.79 4.84
C ASN A 25 -30.68 -37.22 4.91
N ASN A 26 -29.43 -37.41 5.36
CA ASN A 26 -28.78 -38.70 5.36
C ASN A 26 -29.21 -39.55 6.58
N ALA A 27 -29.93 -40.65 6.30
CA ALA A 27 -30.45 -41.58 7.29
C ALA A 27 -29.36 -42.33 8.09
N LYS A 28 -28.10 -42.27 7.67
CA LYS A 28 -26.96 -42.93 8.33
C LYS A 28 -26.31 -42.10 9.44
N LEU A 29 -26.65 -40.80 9.56
CA LEU A 29 -26.07 -39.92 10.58
C LEU A 29 -26.84 -39.99 11.91
N PRO A 30 -26.17 -39.78 13.05
CA PRO A 30 -26.82 -39.69 14.36
C PRO A 30 -27.92 -38.61 14.39
N ASP A 31 -29.00 -38.87 15.12
CA ASP A 31 -30.18 -37.97 15.14
C ASP A 31 -29.85 -36.56 15.64
N ARG A 32 -28.90 -36.42 16.59
CA ARG A 32 -28.46 -35.10 17.08
C ARG A 32 -27.78 -34.26 16.01
N THR A 33 -26.88 -34.83 15.22
CA THR A 33 -26.18 -34.13 14.14
C THR A 33 -27.10 -33.85 12.97
N ARG A 34 -27.99 -34.79 12.63
CA ARG A 34 -29.02 -34.59 11.61
C ARG A 34 -29.96 -33.44 11.98
N ASN A 35 -30.44 -33.39 13.22
CA ASN A 35 -31.32 -32.33 13.72
C ASN A 35 -30.62 -30.96 13.78
N PHE A 36 -29.32 -30.91 14.07
CA PHE A 36 -28.57 -29.67 14.03
C PHE A 36 -28.41 -29.15 12.58
N LEU A 37 -27.99 -30.02 11.66
CA LEU A 37 -27.79 -29.67 10.25
C LEU A 37 -29.11 -29.27 9.56
N SER A 38 -30.21 -29.96 9.88
CA SER A 38 -31.53 -29.61 9.36
C SER A 38 -32.02 -28.25 9.89
N ARG A 39 -31.70 -27.89 11.14
CA ARG A 39 -31.98 -26.55 11.67
C ARG A 39 -31.16 -25.47 11.00
N CYS A 40 -29.88 -25.72 10.73
CA CYS A 40 -29.01 -24.81 9.97
C CYS A 40 -29.52 -24.58 8.55
N SER A 41 -29.89 -25.64 7.82
CA SER A 41 -30.45 -25.52 6.46
C SER A 41 -31.80 -24.81 6.45
N SER A 42 -32.68 -25.12 7.42
CA SER A 42 -33.97 -24.43 7.59
C SER A 42 -33.79 -22.94 7.91
N PHE A 43 -32.80 -22.59 8.72
CA PHE A 43 -32.47 -21.20 9.02
C PHE A 43 -31.93 -20.47 7.78
N ALA A 44 -31.03 -21.09 7.02
CA ALA A 44 -30.49 -20.53 5.78
C ALA A 44 -31.58 -20.29 4.73
N LEU A 45 -32.51 -21.24 4.55
CA LEU A 45 -33.67 -21.09 3.65
C LEU A 45 -34.60 -19.96 4.09
N ARG A 46 -34.88 -19.84 5.39
CA ARG A 46 -35.68 -18.74 5.93
C ARG A 46 -35.00 -17.39 5.74
N MET A 47 -33.68 -17.32 5.91
CA MET A 47 -32.91 -16.11 5.66
C MET A 47 -32.94 -15.73 4.19
N GLY A 48 -32.75 -16.69 3.27
CA GLY A 48 -32.84 -16.43 1.82
C GLY A 48 -34.22 -15.97 1.38
N ASN A 49 -35.30 -16.51 1.97
CA ASN A 49 -36.66 -16.04 1.71
C ASN A 49 -36.89 -14.62 2.24
N LEU A 50 -36.33 -14.26 3.40
CA LEU A 50 -36.36 -12.90 3.93
C LEU A 50 -35.58 -11.94 3.02
N GLU A 51 -34.37 -12.31 2.59
CA GLU A 51 -33.59 -11.53 1.64
C GLU A 51 -34.33 -11.33 0.31
N GLN A 52 -34.97 -12.36 -0.25
CA GLN A 52 -35.76 -12.23 -1.48
C GLN A 52 -37.01 -11.33 -1.32
N SER A 53 -37.60 -11.30 -0.11
CA SER A 53 -38.72 -10.41 0.20
C SER A 53 -38.31 -8.94 0.36
N LEU A 54 -37.05 -8.69 0.72
CA LEU A 54 -36.49 -7.35 0.77
C LEU A 54 -36.14 -6.89 -0.66
N ARG A 55 -36.98 -6.02 -1.23
CA ARG A 55 -36.80 -5.38 -2.55
C ARG A 55 -35.56 -4.46 -2.66
N GLY A 56 -34.64 -4.51 -1.70
CA GLY A 56 -33.45 -3.67 -1.63
C GLY A 56 -32.39 -3.99 -2.68
N HIS A 57 -32.43 -5.15 -3.36
CA HIS A 57 -31.39 -5.57 -4.31
C HIS A 57 -31.19 -4.64 -5.52
N LEU A 58 -32.16 -3.76 -5.80
CA LEU A 58 -32.04 -2.79 -6.89
C LEU A 58 -31.03 -1.67 -6.58
N TRP A 59 -30.88 -1.27 -5.31
CA TRP A 59 -29.99 -0.15 -4.97
C TRP A 59 -28.49 -0.50 -5.06
N PRO A 60 -28.00 -1.70 -4.66
CA PRO A 60 -26.61 -2.08 -4.87
C PRO A 60 -26.29 -2.27 -6.34
N VAL A 61 -27.21 -2.86 -7.12
CA VAL A 61 -27.04 -2.99 -8.58
C VAL A 61 -26.94 -1.62 -9.24
N ALA A 62 -27.84 -0.69 -8.89
CA ALA A 62 -27.77 0.69 -9.35
C ALA A 62 -26.46 1.39 -8.93
N ALA A 63 -25.99 1.17 -7.69
CA ALA A 63 -24.73 1.73 -7.20
C ALA A 63 -23.51 1.17 -7.95
N VAL A 64 -23.50 -0.13 -8.26
CA VAL A 64 -22.44 -0.77 -9.05
C VAL A 64 -22.44 -0.26 -10.48
N ILE A 65 -23.61 -0.19 -11.13
CA ILE A 65 -23.75 0.36 -12.49
C ILE A 65 -23.28 1.82 -12.52
N PHE A 66 -23.68 2.62 -11.53
CA PHE A 66 -23.26 4.01 -11.42
C PHE A 66 -21.75 4.14 -11.21
N GLY A 67 -21.16 3.33 -10.33
CA GLY A 67 -19.71 3.29 -10.12
C GLY A 67 -18.95 2.92 -11.39
N LEU A 68 -19.40 1.90 -12.12
CA LEU A 68 -18.82 1.51 -13.41
C LEU A 68 -18.95 2.62 -14.45
N PHE A 69 -20.11 3.29 -14.51
CA PHE A 69 -20.32 4.44 -15.39
C PHE A 69 -19.33 5.57 -15.08
N VAL A 70 -19.14 5.92 -13.80
CA VAL A 70 -18.16 6.92 -13.36
C VAL A 70 -16.74 6.51 -13.75
N CYS A 71 -16.37 5.24 -13.59
CA CYS A 71 -15.06 4.72 -14.02
C CYS A 71 -14.85 4.85 -15.54
N ILE A 72 -15.86 4.51 -16.35
CA ILE A 72 -15.82 4.65 -17.82
C ILE A 72 -15.67 6.13 -18.22
N GLN A 73 -16.31 7.03 -17.49
CA GLN A 73 -16.18 8.48 -17.67
C GLN A 73 -14.91 9.05 -17.03
N HIS A 74 -13.85 8.24 -16.87
CA HIS A 74 -12.56 8.65 -16.30
C HIS A 74 -12.68 9.27 -14.90
N GLY A 75 -13.59 8.73 -14.08
CA GLY A 75 -13.84 9.18 -12.72
C GLY A 75 -14.73 10.42 -12.62
N ARG A 76 -15.41 10.84 -13.70
CA ARG A 76 -16.28 12.03 -13.71
C ARG A 76 -17.76 11.66 -13.64
N ALA A 77 -18.54 12.48 -12.93
CA ALA A 77 -19.99 12.52 -13.04
C ALA A 77 -20.42 13.95 -13.35
N GLY A 78 -20.79 14.21 -14.61
CA GLY A 78 -21.08 15.56 -15.09
C GLY A 78 -19.85 16.46 -15.01
N SER A 79 -19.96 17.59 -14.32
CA SER A 79 -18.87 18.55 -14.12
C SER A 79 -17.88 18.16 -13.01
N HIS A 80 -18.26 17.26 -12.09
CA HIS A 80 -17.48 16.92 -10.92
C HIS A 80 -16.56 15.71 -11.15
N GLN A 81 -15.30 15.82 -10.73
CA GLN A 81 -14.37 14.68 -10.65
C GLN A 81 -14.64 13.93 -9.33
N LEU A 82 -15.24 12.75 -9.43
CA LEU A 82 -15.53 11.89 -8.27
C LEU A 82 -14.35 10.97 -7.93
N MET A 83 -13.59 10.50 -8.93
CA MET A 83 -12.48 9.57 -8.73
C MET A 83 -11.19 10.07 -9.40
N ASN A 84 -10.25 10.41 -8.54
CA ASN A 84 -8.90 10.94 -8.72
C ASN A 84 -7.73 9.95 -8.75
N ALA A 85 -7.45 9.15 -9.78
CA ALA A 85 -6.38 8.14 -9.72
C ALA A 85 -4.98 8.75 -10.00
N HIS A 86 -4.55 9.70 -9.17
CA HIS A 86 -3.23 10.29 -9.28
C HIS A 86 -2.67 10.74 -7.93
N PHE A 87 -1.34 10.69 -7.82
CA PHE A 87 -0.62 11.10 -6.63
C PHE A 87 -0.72 12.61 -6.45
N ASP A 88 -1.18 13.04 -5.28
CA ASP A 88 -1.26 14.44 -4.91
C ASP A 88 0.15 15.04 -4.90
N VAL A 89 0.41 15.98 -5.81
CA VAL A 89 1.70 16.64 -5.99
C VAL A 89 2.16 17.37 -4.73
N ARG A 90 1.25 17.70 -3.79
CA ARG A 90 1.59 18.34 -2.52
C ARG A 90 2.00 17.35 -1.43
N LYS A 91 1.77 16.04 -1.64
CA LYS A 91 2.04 14.97 -0.66
C LYS A 91 3.15 14.02 -1.12
N PHE A 92 3.32 13.87 -2.42
CA PHE A 92 4.30 12.97 -3.03
C PHE A 92 5.35 13.76 -3.81
N PRO A 93 6.62 13.31 -3.77
CA PRO A 93 7.75 14.02 -4.38
C PRO A 93 7.81 13.78 -5.89
N THR A 94 6.73 14.13 -6.60
CA THR A 94 6.54 13.78 -8.01
C THR A 94 7.61 14.39 -8.92
N ALA A 95 7.91 15.67 -8.72
CA ALA A 95 8.94 16.39 -9.48
C ALA A 95 10.36 15.92 -9.12
N ALA A 96 10.66 15.69 -7.83
CA ALA A 96 11.96 15.14 -7.44
C ALA A 96 12.21 13.74 -8.03
N VAL A 97 11.17 12.88 -8.06
CA VAL A 97 11.26 11.54 -8.69
C VAL A 97 11.44 11.64 -10.20
N GLN A 98 10.88 12.65 -10.85
CA GLN A 98 11.18 12.91 -12.26
C GLN A 98 12.67 13.25 -12.45
N VAL A 99 13.24 14.11 -11.60
CA VAL A 99 14.69 14.44 -11.64
C VAL A 99 15.55 13.20 -11.39
N ILE A 100 15.15 12.30 -10.48
CA ILE A 100 15.83 11.03 -10.20
C ILE A 100 15.87 10.15 -11.47
N ALA A 101 14.74 10.01 -12.15
CA ALA A 101 14.63 9.21 -13.37
C ALA A 101 15.42 9.83 -14.53
N GLU A 102 15.32 11.14 -14.74
CA GLU A 102 16.05 11.86 -15.81
C GLU A 102 17.57 11.80 -15.63
N ARG A 103 18.06 11.79 -14.38
CA ARG A 103 19.48 11.63 -14.06
C ARG A 103 19.95 10.17 -14.08
N GLY A 104 19.05 9.21 -14.22
CA GLY A 104 19.39 7.78 -14.23
C GLY A 104 19.95 7.28 -12.90
N ILE A 105 19.52 7.85 -11.77
CA ILE A 105 19.95 7.39 -10.44
C ILE A 105 19.28 6.03 -10.17
N GLN A 106 20.10 4.99 -10.04
CA GLN A 106 19.65 3.60 -9.81
C GLN A 106 19.90 3.11 -8.38
N GLU A 107 20.65 3.88 -7.60
CA GLU A 107 20.98 3.55 -6.21
C GLU A 107 19.75 3.76 -5.30
N PRO A 108 19.56 2.92 -4.26
CA PRO A 108 18.48 3.12 -3.31
C PRO A 108 18.55 4.49 -2.61
N ILE A 109 17.43 5.21 -2.64
CA ILE A 109 17.30 6.53 -2.03
C ILE A 109 16.74 6.40 -0.62
N PHE A 110 17.47 6.91 0.37
CA PHE A 110 16.98 7.02 1.74
C PHE A 110 15.87 8.08 1.79
N SER A 111 14.67 7.69 2.21
CA SER A 111 13.49 8.55 2.17
C SER A 111 12.46 8.12 3.22
N LEU A 112 11.34 8.84 3.31
CA LEU A 112 10.20 8.40 4.10
C LEU A 112 9.65 7.06 3.55
N ASP A 113 9.46 6.10 4.43
CA ASP A 113 8.74 4.84 4.22
C ASP A 113 7.38 5.02 3.53
N SER A 114 6.64 6.06 3.91
CA SER A 114 5.36 6.43 3.26
C SER A 114 5.47 6.79 1.77
N TRP A 115 6.66 7.11 1.27
CA TRP A 115 6.92 7.32 -0.16
C TRP A 115 7.41 6.05 -0.87
N GLY A 116 7.74 4.99 -0.15
CA GLY A 116 8.29 3.75 -0.72
C GLY A 116 7.36 3.10 -1.75
N GLY A 117 6.05 3.02 -1.47
CA GLY A 117 5.07 2.53 -2.45
C GLY A 117 5.02 3.36 -3.74
N TYR A 118 5.18 4.69 -3.63
CA TYR A 118 5.25 5.58 -4.78
C TYR A 118 6.52 5.34 -5.61
N PHE A 119 7.66 5.12 -4.96
CA PHE A 119 8.92 4.80 -5.64
C PHE A 119 8.84 3.46 -6.36
N ILE A 120 8.28 2.42 -5.73
CA ILE A 120 8.05 1.13 -6.38
C ILE A 120 7.19 1.31 -7.63
N TYR A 121 6.11 2.09 -7.54
CA TYR A 121 5.22 2.33 -8.68
C TYR A 121 5.91 3.06 -9.85
N ARG A 122 6.84 3.99 -9.57
CA ARG A 122 7.45 4.86 -10.60
C ARG A 122 8.82 4.44 -11.10
N LEU A 123 9.59 3.71 -10.30
CA LEU A 123 11.02 3.51 -10.51
C LEU A 123 11.43 2.02 -10.51
N TYR A 124 10.50 1.09 -10.27
CA TYR A 124 10.79 -0.34 -10.42
C TYR A 124 10.65 -0.75 -11.90
N PRO A 125 11.57 -1.59 -12.45
CA PRO A 125 12.66 -2.31 -11.78
C PRO A 125 14.00 -1.58 -11.66
N GLU A 126 14.13 -0.38 -12.21
CA GLU A 126 15.40 0.35 -12.36
C GLU A 126 16.05 0.72 -11.03
N MET A 127 15.26 1.02 -10.00
CA MET A 127 15.71 1.38 -8.67
C MET A 127 14.92 0.63 -7.59
N LYS A 128 15.65 0.05 -6.63
CA LYS A 128 15.03 -0.55 -5.44
C LYS A 128 14.81 0.52 -4.37
N VAL A 129 13.71 0.40 -3.64
CA VAL A 129 13.45 1.25 -2.47
C VAL A 129 14.40 0.92 -1.32
N PHE A 130 14.80 1.94 -0.57
CA PHE A 130 15.51 1.76 0.68
C PHE A 130 14.60 1.18 1.77
N VAL A 131 13.37 1.69 1.86
CA VAL A 131 12.32 1.26 2.80
C VAL A 131 10.93 1.61 2.24
N ASP A 132 9.92 0.85 2.62
CA ASP A 132 8.51 1.18 2.42
C ASP A 132 7.66 0.88 3.67
N ASP A 133 6.35 1.10 3.60
CA ASP A 133 5.41 0.97 4.70
C ASP A 133 5.09 -0.49 5.12
N ARG A 134 5.68 -1.48 4.47
CA ARG A 134 5.57 -2.91 4.83
C ARG A 134 6.58 -3.28 5.90
N HIS A 135 6.49 -2.62 7.05
CA HIS A 135 7.46 -2.70 8.14
C HIS A 135 7.74 -4.13 8.63
N ASP A 136 6.77 -5.04 8.53
CA ASP A 136 6.90 -6.45 8.88
C ASP A 136 7.96 -7.20 8.05
N LEU A 137 8.33 -6.67 6.88
CA LEU A 137 9.32 -7.26 5.98
C LEU A 137 10.77 -6.86 6.28
N TYR A 138 11.01 -5.85 7.13
CA TYR A 138 12.35 -5.27 7.34
C TYR A 138 13.01 -5.67 8.67
N GLY A 139 12.22 -6.11 9.65
CA GLY A 139 12.70 -6.50 10.98
C GLY A 139 12.97 -5.32 11.92
N GLU A 140 12.96 -5.59 13.23
CA GLU A 140 13.00 -4.56 14.27
C GLU A 140 14.28 -3.72 14.23
N GLN A 141 15.44 -4.36 14.07
CA GLN A 141 16.73 -3.67 14.11
C GLN A 141 16.84 -2.62 13.00
N PHE A 142 16.49 -2.98 11.77
CA PHE A 142 16.53 -2.06 10.63
C PHE A 142 15.61 -0.85 10.86
N LEU A 143 14.37 -1.09 11.32
CA LEU A 143 13.41 -0.02 11.56
C LEU A 143 13.89 0.92 12.67
N ARG A 144 14.56 0.39 13.70
CA ARG A 144 15.15 1.19 14.77
C ARG A 144 16.26 2.11 14.24
N GLU A 145 17.18 1.58 13.44
CA GLU A 145 18.26 2.35 12.79
C GLU A 145 17.68 3.43 11.86
N TYR A 146 16.71 3.08 11.02
CA TYR A 146 16.00 4.02 10.17
C TYR A 146 15.35 5.17 10.96
N LEU A 147 14.68 4.85 12.07
CA LEU A 147 14.09 5.87 12.96
C LEU A 147 15.15 6.73 13.67
N THR A 148 16.30 6.16 14.05
CA THR A 148 17.44 6.93 14.58
C THR A 148 17.87 8.00 13.59
N ALA A 149 18.03 7.63 12.31
CA ALA A 149 18.41 8.56 11.25
C ALA A 149 17.36 9.66 11.03
N ILE A 150 16.08 9.30 10.86
CA ILE A 150 15.00 10.28 10.61
C ILE A 150 14.80 11.26 11.77
N ARG A 151 14.94 10.78 13.01
CA ARG A 151 14.68 11.58 14.21
C ARG A 151 15.91 12.38 14.67
N LEU A 152 17.04 12.30 13.96
CA LEU A 152 18.32 12.86 14.41
C LEU A 152 18.68 12.43 15.83
N ALA A 153 18.40 11.17 16.17
CA ALA A 153 18.81 10.62 17.45
C ALA A 153 20.35 10.53 17.52
N PRO A 154 20.96 10.34 18.71
CA PRO A 154 22.41 10.15 18.79
C PRO A 154 22.90 9.07 17.81
N ARG A 155 24.00 9.35 17.09
CA ARG A 155 24.58 8.48 16.06
C ARG A 155 23.73 8.33 14.78
N TRP A 156 22.85 9.29 14.49
CA TRP A 156 22.04 9.28 13.26
C TRP A 156 22.87 9.27 11.98
N ASP A 157 24.01 9.95 11.99
CA ASP A 157 24.95 10.09 10.88
C ASP A 157 25.72 8.78 10.63
N GLU A 158 26.10 8.10 11.71
CA GLU A 158 26.68 6.76 11.65
C GLU A 158 25.75 5.76 10.95
N VAL A 159 24.43 5.83 11.18
CA VAL A 159 23.46 4.98 10.45
C VAL A 159 23.53 5.21 8.95
N LEU A 160 23.59 6.47 8.50
CA LEU A 160 23.68 6.78 7.07
C LEU A 160 25.00 6.29 6.46
N ASP A 161 26.08 6.30 7.25
CA ASP A 161 27.40 5.83 6.85
C ASP A 161 27.47 4.29 6.80
N GLU A 162 26.97 3.61 7.82
CA GLU A 162 26.88 2.14 7.90
C GLU A 162 26.03 1.56 6.77
N LYS A 163 24.92 2.23 6.44
CA LYS A 163 24.03 1.84 5.34
C LYS A 163 24.52 2.32 3.97
N ARG A 164 25.65 3.02 3.89
CA ARG A 164 26.25 3.57 2.66
C ARG A 164 25.26 4.38 1.83
N VAL A 165 24.49 5.23 2.50
CA VAL A 165 23.49 6.07 1.85
C VAL A 165 24.18 7.14 1.02
N ASN A 166 24.00 7.11 -0.30
CA ASN A 166 24.51 8.13 -1.22
C ASN A 166 23.47 9.22 -1.56
N TRP A 167 22.19 8.87 -1.46
CA TRP A 167 21.08 9.72 -1.85
C TRP A 167 20.04 9.79 -0.75
N VAL A 168 19.58 11.01 -0.45
CA VAL A 168 18.52 11.27 0.52
C VAL A 168 17.43 12.10 -0.14
N LEU A 169 16.19 11.65 -0.08
CA LEU A 169 15.01 12.42 -0.49
C LEU A 169 14.06 12.56 0.69
N MET A 170 13.91 13.77 1.20
CA MET A 170 13.14 14.04 2.41
C MET A 170 12.27 15.29 2.25
N PRO A 171 11.20 15.47 3.03
CA PRO A 171 10.47 16.73 3.06
C PRO A 171 11.41 17.90 3.36
N GLY A 172 11.24 18.99 2.61
CA GLY A 172 12.17 20.14 2.65
C GLY A 172 12.33 20.77 4.04
N ASN A 173 11.32 20.62 4.90
CA ASN A 173 11.24 21.12 6.28
C ASN A 173 11.53 20.05 7.35
N SER A 174 11.89 18.83 6.96
CA SER A 174 12.20 17.77 7.93
C SER A 174 13.52 18.05 8.67
N SER A 175 13.62 17.58 9.91
CA SER A 175 14.83 17.75 10.72
C SER A 175 16.07 17.19 10.01
N LEU A 176 15.96 15.98 9.45
CA LEU A 176 17.06 15.36 8.71
C LEU A 176 17.47 16.17 7.49
N ALA A 177 16.52 16.64 6.67
CA ALA A 177 16.84 17.47 5.50
C ALA A 177 17.59 18.75 5.90
N ASN A 178 17.14 19.44 6.94
CA ASN A 178 17.77 20.66 7.41
C ASN A 178 19.18 20.40 7.95
N MET A 179 19.36 19.33 8.74
CA MET A 179 20.68 18.94 9.25
C MET A 179 21.67 18.60 8.13
N LEU A 180 21.21 17.88 7.10
CA LEU A 180 22.07 17.50 5.97
C LEU A 180 22.49 18.72 5.14
N LYS A 181 21.62 19.72 4.97
CA LYS A 181 21.98 20.99 4.29
C LYS A 181 23.10 21.75 5.00
N GLU A 182 23.15 21.67 6.32
CA GLU A 182 24.21 22.31 7.14
C GLU A 182 25.49 21.46 7.21
N THR A 183 25.47 20.22 6.71
CA THR A 183 26.61 19.31 6.76
C THR A 183 27.39 19.35 5.44
N HIS A 184 28.68 19.70 5.47
CA HIS A 184 29.55 19.81 4.28
C HIS A 184 29.73 18.52 3.46
N ARG A 185 29.18 17.37 3.89
CA ARG A 185 29.25 16.09 3.18
C ARG A 185 28.09 15.89 2.20
N TRP A 186 27.14 16.83 2.13
CA TRP A 186 25.92 16.69 1.34
C TRP A 186 25.67 17.91 0.47
N ARG A 187 25.25 17.67 -0.76
CA ARG A 187 24.93 18.70 -1.74
C ARG A 187 23.47 18.58 -2.16
N VAL A 188 22.77 19.71 -2.19
CA VAL A 188 21.39 19.77 -2.70
C VAL A 188 21.41 19.67 -4.22
N ILE A 189 20.72 18.65 -4.76
CA ILE A 189 20.59 18.40 -6.19
C ILE A 189 19.25 18.92 -6.73
N TYR A 190 18.22 18.87 -5.90
CA TYR A 190 16.89 19.36 -6.21
C TYR A 190 16.18 19.81 -4.93
N ALA A 191 15.35 20.84 -5.01
CA ALA A 191 14.47 21.26 -3.92
C ALA A 191 13.20 21.93 -4.45
N ASP A 192 12.06 21.58 -3.88
CA ASP A 192 10.79 22.27 -4.03
C ASP A 192 10.04 22.35 -2.67
N ASP A 193 8.78 22.78 -2.70
CA ASP A 193 7.93 22.91 -1.51
C ASP A 193 7.62 21.56 -0.83
N VAL A 194 7.87 20.44 -1.50
CA VAL A 194 7.47 19.10 -1.06
C VAL A 194 8.68 18.30 -0.59
N ALA A 195 9.78 18.33 -1.33
CA ALA A 195 10.95 17.50 -1.07
C ALA A 195 12.27 18.17 -1.47
N VAL A 196 13.34 17.73 -0.82
CA VAL A 196 14.73 18.03 -1.18
C VAL A 196 15.47 16.73 -1.45
N LEU A 197 16.15 16.67 -2.58
CA LEU A 197 17.06 15.60 -2.96
C LEU A 197 18.49 16.04 -2.66
N LEU A 198 19.18 15.28 -1.83
CA LEU A 198 20.58 15.49 -1.48
C LEU A 198 21.42 14.31 -1.96
N GLU A 199 22.60 14.64 -2.46
CA GLU A 199 23.65 13.70 -2.84
C GLU A 199 24.80 13.82 -1.85
N ARG A 200 25.37 12.69 -1.44
CA ARG A 200 26.58 12.67 -0.64
C ARG A 200 27.76 13.08 -1.51
N GLU A 201 28.51 14.09 -1.09
CA GLU A 201 29.79 14.41 -1.72
C GLU A 201 30.77 13.29 -1.42
N GLN A 202 31.12 12.53 -2.46
CA GLN A 202 32.24 11.59 -2.36
C GLN A 202 33.50 12.42 -2.13
N GLY A 203 34.11 12.27 -0.95
CA GLY A 203 35.38 12.92 -0.66
C GLY A 203 36.35 12.59 -1.79
N GLY A 204 36.84 13.62 -2.49
CA GLY A 204 37.57 13.45 -3.73
C GLY A 204 38.72 12.46 -3.62
N THR A 205 38.50 11.24 -4.12
CA THR A 205 39.59 10.38 -4.57
C THR A 205 39.97 10.85 -5.96
N GLY A 206 41.08 11.59 -6.05
CA GLY A 206 41.80 11.75 -7.31
C GLY A 206 42.11 10.38 -7.93
N PRO A 207 42.35 10.32 -9.25
CA PRO A 207 42.53 9.06 -9.96
C PRO A 207 43.73 8.28 -9.38
N ILE A 208 43.55 6.97 -9.20
CA ILE A 208 44.64 6.00 -9.08
C ILE A 208 45.13 5.68 -10.50
#